data_AF-A0A5J4SFM1-F1
#
_entry.id   AF-A0A5J4SFM1-F1
#
_cell.length_a   1.000
_cell.length_b   1.000
_cell.length_c   1.000
_cell.angle_alpha   90.00
_cell.angle_beta   90.00
_cell.angle_gamma   90.00
#
_symmetry.space_group_name_H-M   'P 1'
#
loop_
_entity.id
_entity.type
_entity.pdbx_description
1 polymer ?
#
loop_
_entity_poly.entity_id
_entity_poly.type
_entity_poly.pdbx_seq_one_letter_code
_entity_poly.pdbx_strand_id
1 'polypeptide(L)'
;MSNVMTDLKVIEENDRYTIYEAEFEGTKQLFRKWYNDLIEIKFTDAFAYANGYRSRADMIRREPEIKEKLQKCCGCIPEWLSIINCEFCVRTTKGDVNLN
;
A
#
# COMPACT_ATOMS: atom_id res chain seq x y z
N MET A 1 -10.65 -16.60 19.51
CA MET A 1 -9.47 -15.71 19.64
C MET A 1 -9.72 -14.51 18.77
N SER A 2 -10.09 -13.38 19.35
CA SER A 2 -10.20 -12.09 18.66
C SER A 2 -8.77 -11.61 18.38
N ASN A 3 -8.30 -11.76 17.14
CA ASN A 3 -7.08 -11.10 16.66
C ASN A 3 -7.37 -9.59 16.63
N VAL A 4 -7.18 -8.94 17.77
CA VAL A 4 -7.11 -7.48 17.85
C VAL A 4 -5.91 -7.07 17.02
N MET A 5 -6.10 -6.20 16.02
CA MET A 5 -5.02 -5.53 15.30
C MET A 5 -4.12 -4.82 16.33
N THR A 6 -3.08 -5.50 16.79
CA THR A 6 -2.23 -5.05 17.88
C THR A 6 -1.34 -3.91 17.38
N ASP A 7 -1.56 -2.74 17.99
CA ASP A 7 -0.72 -1.54 18.00
C ASP A 7 -0.41 -0.88 16.65
N LEU A 8 -1.36 -0.06 16.18
CA LEU A 8 -1.09 1.02 15.23
C LEU A 8 -0.20 2.08 15.88
N LYS A 9 1.08 2.09 15.53
CA LYS A 9 2.05 3.07 16.02
C LYS A 9 2.15 4.25 15.06
N VAL A 10 1.92 5.46 15.53
CA VAL A 10 2.21 6.67 14.73
C VAL A 10 3.73 6.83 14.60
N ILE A 11 4.24 6.88 13.37
CA ILE A 11 5.66 7.09 13.09
C ILE A 11 5.96 8.47 12.50
N GLU A 12 4.97 9.08 11.84
CA GLU A 12 5.08 10.42 11.28
C GLU A 12 3.70 11.08 11.29
N GLU A 13 3.63 12.36 11.64
CA GLU A 13 2.41 13.16 11.56
C GLU A 13 2.76 14.56 11.07
N ASN A 14 1.98 15.06 10.12
CA ASN A 14 2.08 16.43 9.60
C ASN A 14 0.69 16.93 9.19
N ASP A 15 0.58 18.21 8.80
CA ASP A 15 -0.69 18.87 8.43
C ASP A 15 -1.44 18.24 7.24
N ARG A 16 -0.84 17.28 6.52
CA ARG A 16 -1.42 16.61 5.35
C ARG A 16 -1.75 15.14 5.57
N TYR A 17 -1.03 14.44 6.43
CA TYR A 17 -1.27 13.03 6.72
C TYR A 17 -0.58 12.55 8.01
N THR A 18 -1.06 11.41 8.50
CA THR A 18 -0.42 10.63 9.56
C THR A 18 0.01 9.28 8.99
N ILE A 19 1.27 8.88 9.22
CA ILE A 19 1.79 7.55 8.91
C ILE A 19 1.75 6.68 10.16
N TYR A 20 1.12 5.52 10.02
CA TYR A 20 1.03 4.47 11.01
C TYR A 20 1.88 3.28 10.58
N GLU A 21 2.54 2.64 11.55
CA GLU A 21 3.17 1.33 11.44
C GLU A 21 2.28 0.32 12.17
N ALA A 22 1.99 -0.81 11.54
CA ALA A 22 1.29 -1.93 12.17
C ALA A 22 2.06 -3.23 11.89
N GLU A 23 2.00 -4.17 12.83
CA GLU A 23 2.50 -5.52 12.59
C GLU A 23 1.38 -6.39 12.00
N PHE A 24 1.69 -7.05 10.88
CA PHE A 24 0.77 -7.96 10.22
C PHE A 24 1.56 -9.14 9.63
N GLU A 25 1.15 -10.37 9.95
CA GLU A 25 1.80 -11.61 9.49
C GLU A 25 3.34 -11.61 9.73
N GLY A 26 3.78 -11.11 10.88
CA GLY A 26 5.20 -11.04 11.25
C GLY A 26 6.03 -10.01 10.45
N THR A 27 5.35 -9.10 9.75
CA THR A 27 5.97 -8.03 8.97
C THR A 27 5.42 -6.66 9.37
N LYS A 28 6.24 -5.62 9.19
CA LYS A 28 5.82 -4.24 9.45
C LYS A 28 5.17 -3.64 8.21
N GLN A 29 3.94 -3.20 8.36
CA GLN A 29 3.15 -2.56 7.33
C GLN A 29 3.01 -1.08 7.65
N LEU A 30 3.13 -0.24 6.63
CA LEU A 30 3.01 1.20 6.77
C LEU A 30 1.73 1.69 6.10
N PHE A 31 0.95 2.47 6.83
CA PHE A 31 -0.30 3.06 6.37
C PHE A 31 -0.18 4.57 6.43
N ARG A 32 -0.63 5.27 5.40
CA ARG A 32 -0.74 6.73 5.37
C ARG A 32 -2.21 7.10 5.35
N LYS A 33 -2.70 7.75 6.42
CA LYS A 33 -4.04 8.33 6.47
C LYS A 33 -3.95 9.82 6.18
N TRP A 34 -4.63 10.27 5.13
CA TRP A 34 -4.79 11.68 4.80
C TRP A 34 -5.98 12.28 5.55
N TYR A 35 -6.00 13.61 5.73
CA TYR A 35 -7.11 14.31 6.41
C TYR A 35 -8.46 14.20 5.69
N ASN A 36 -8.47 13.88 4.40
CA ASN A 36 -9.69 13.61 3.64
C ASN A 36 -10.17 12.14 3.74
N ASP A 37 -9.74 11.43 4.79
CA ASP A 37 -9.99 10.01 5.05
C ASP A 37 -9.49 9.03 3.97
N LEU A 38 -8.68 9.50 3.01
CA LEU A 38 -7.95 8.59 2.12
C LEU A 38 -6.94 7.80 2.94
N ILE A 39 -6.99 6.48 2.83
CA ILE A 39 -5.98 5.58 3.40
C ILE A 39 -5.15 5.03 2.26
N GLU A 40 -3.84 5.02 2.45
CA GLU A 40 -2.89 4.38 1.56
C GLU A 40 -2.04 3.40 2.34
N ILE A 41 -1.60 2.33 1.69
CA ILE A 41 -0.67 1.35 2.23
C ILE A 41 0.61 1.39 1.43
N LYS A 42 1.75 1.31 2.11
CA LYS A 42 3.04 1.27 1.44
C LYS A 42 3.20 -0.06 0.74
N PHE A 43 3.37 -0.02 -0.57
CA PHE A 43 3.53 -1.21 -1.38
C PHE A 43 4.98 -1.67 -1.33
N THR A 44 5.26 -2.52 -0.33
CA THR A 44 6.58 -3.12 -0.07
C THR A 44 6.57 -4.60 -0.41
N ASP A 45 7.75 -5.21 -0.59
CA ASP A 45 7.82 -6.66 -0.77
C ASP A 45 7.36 -7.40 0.51
N ALA A 46 7.57 -6.81 1.69
CA ALA A 46 7.02 -7.31 2.96
C ALA A 46 5.49 -7.36 2.94
N PHE A 47 4.82 -6.33 2.41
CA PHE A 47 3.37 -6.35 2.18
C PHE A 47 2.97 -7.51 1.26
N ALA A 48 3.68 -7.70 0.14
CA ALA A 48 3.39 -8.79 -0.78
C ALA A 48 3.56 -10.17 -0.11
N TYR A 49 4.62 -10.36 0.68
CA TYR A 49 4.86 -11.58 1.45
C TYR A 49 3.76 -11.85 2.48
N ALA A 50 3.34 -10.84 3.22
CA ALA A 50 2.24 -10.95 4.18
C ALA A 50 0.91 -11.38 3.54
N ASN A 51 0.73 -11.09 2.25
CA ASN A 51 -0.44 -11.50 1.47
C ASN A 51 -0.21 -12.81 0.68
N GLY A 52 0.89 -13.54 0.93
CA GLY A 52 1.18 -14.83 0.31
C GLY A 52 1.86 -14.77 -1.07
N TYR A 53 2.32 -13.59 -1.50
CA TYR A 53 3.05 -13.42 -2.75
C TYR A 53 4.57 -13.42 -2.54
N ARG A 54 5.33 -13.74 -3.59
CA ARG A 54 6.81 -13.78 -3.50
C ARG A 54 7.48 -12.40 -3.59
N SER A 55 6.80 -11.41 -4.14
CA SER A 55 7.28 -10.04 -4.28
C SER A 55 6.14 -9.17 -4.80
N ARG A 56 6.32 -7.84 -4.78
CA ARG A 56 5.38 -6.90 -5.41
C ARG A 56 5.12 -7.23 -6.88
N ALA A 57 6.16 -7.59 -7.61
CA ALA A 57 6.04 -8.00 -9.01
C ALA A 57 5.23 -9.29 -9.17
N ASP A 58 5.40 -10.28 -8.27
CA ASP A 58 4.60 -11.50 -8.28
C ASP A 58 3.12 -11.21 -7.94
N MET A 59 2.86 -10.31 -6.99
CA MET A 59 1.51 -9.86 -6.67
C MET A 59 0.83 -9.20 -7.86
N ILE A 60 1.49 -8.24 -8.50
CA ILE A 60 0.95 -7.58 -9.71
C ILE A 60 0.73 -8.60 -10.84
N ARG A 61 1.64 -9.57 -11.01
CA ARG A 61 1.49 -10.59 -12.04
C ARG A 61 0.30 -11.50 -11.80
N ARG A 62 0.00 -11.83 -10.53
CA ARG A 62 -1.10 -12.72 -10.15
C ARG A 62 -2.44 -12.00 -10.04
N GLU A 63 -2.43 -10.70 -9.78
CA GLU A 63 -3.63 -9.87 -9.66
C GLU A 63 -3.82 -9.01 -10.93
N PRO A 64 -4.49 -9.52 -11.97
CA PRO A 64 -4.66 -8.83 -13.24
C PRO A 64 -5.39 -7.49 -13.10
N GLU A 65 -6.29 -7.36 -12.13
CA GLU A 65 -6.99 -6.10 -11.85
C GLU A 65 -6.05 -5.02 -11.31
N ILE A 66 -5.14 -5.40 -10.40
CA ILE A 66 -4.10 -4.49 -9.89
C ILE A 66 -3.17 -4.11 -11.04
N LYS A 67 -2.75 -5.07 -11.86
CA LYS A 67 -1.93 -4.80 -13.05
C LYS A 67 -2.61 -3.84 -14.01
N GLU A 68 -3.88 -4.05 -14.34
CA GLU A 68 -4.62 -3.19 -15.26
C GLU A 68 -4.76 -1.77 -14.69
N LYS A 69 -5.11 -1.64 -13.41
CA LYS A 69 -5.18 -0.34 -12.71
C LYS A 69 -3.81 0.37 -12.71
N LEU A 70 -2.73 -0.35 -12.43
CA LEU A 70 -1.36 0.18 -12.46
C LEU A 70 -0.92 0.63 -13.86
N GLN A 71 -1.24 -0.16 -14.89
CA GLN A 71 -0.93 0.17 -16.28
C GLN A 71 -1.73 1.37 -16.77
N LYS A 72 -3.01 1.49 -16.40
CA LYS A 72 -3.86 2.63 -16.75
C LYS A 72 -3.45 3.91 -16.02
N CYS A 73 -3.02 3.81 -14.76
CA CYS A 73 -2.72 4.97 -13.93
C CYS A 73 -1.27 5.44 -14.07
N CYS A 74 -0.27 4.57 -13.88
CA CYS A 74 1.13 4.98 -13.74
C CYS A 74 2.09 4.44 -14.80
N GLY A 75 1.81 3.28 -15.40
CA GLY A 75 2.81 2.53 -16.18
C GLY A 75 4.01 2.01 -15.37
N CYS A 76 4.00 2.20 -14.05
CA CYS A 76 5.05 1.79 -13.11
C CYS A 76 4.44 1.26 -11.80
N ILE A 77 5.28 0.68 -10.93
CA ILE A 77 4.87 0.18 -9.62
C ILE A 77 4.92 1.35 -8.62
N PRO A 78 3.78 1.78 -8.04
CA PRO A 78 3.73 2.89 -7.11
C PRO A 78 4.34 2.48 -5.77
N GLU A 79 4.85 3.47 -5.03
CA GLU A 79 5.31 3.27 -3.66
C GLU A 79 4.13 3.09 -2.67
N TRP A 80 2.97 3.71 -2.97
CA TRP A 80 1.78 3.68 -2.13
C TRP A 80 0.56 3.23 -2.95
N LEU A 81 -0.23 2.33 -2.39
CA LEU A 81 -1.53 1.94 -2.94
C LEU A 81 -2.63 2.59 -2.10
N SER A 82 -3.53 3.34 -2.72
CA SER A 82 -4.71 3.83 -2.02
C SER A 82 -5.71 2.70 -1.81
N ILE A 83 -6.40 2.70 -0.68
CA ILE A 83 -7.49 1.77 -0.38
C ILE A 83 -8.76 2.61 -0.30
N ILE A 84 -9.71 2.36 -1.22
CA ILE A 84 -10.99 3.06 -1.28
C ILE A 84 -12.08 1.98 -1.23
N ASN A 85 -13.01 2.05 -0.26
CA ASN A 85 -14.10 1.07 -0.12
C ASN A 85 -13.63 -0.39 -0.03
N CYS A 86 -12.51 -0.66 0.65
CA CYS A 86 -11.87 -1.99 0.70
C CYS A 86 -11.34 -2.51 -0.65
N GLU A 87 -11.32 -1.69 -1.69
CA GLU A 87 -10.70 -1.98 -2.98
C GLU A 87 -9.36 -1.25 -3.13
N PHE A 88 -8.38 -1.90 -3.76
CA PHE A 88 -7.11 -1.26 -4.12
C PHE A 88 -7.33 -0.27 -5.28
N CYS A 89 -6.91 0.98 -5.05
CA CYS A 89 -6.91 2.08 -6.00
C CYS A 89 -5.49 2.64 -6.14
N VAL A 90 -5.04 2.83 -7.38
CA VAL A 90 -3.73 3.41 -7.66
C VAL A 90 -3.93 4.90 -7.89
N ARG A 91 -3.30 5.75 -7.07
CA ARG A 91 -3.25 7.19 -7.30
C ARG A 91 -1.81 7.58 -7.62
N THR A 92 -1.60 8.16 -8.80
CA THR A 92 -0.29 8.65 -9.22
C THR A 92 -0.03 9.98 -8.51
N THR A 93 1.18 10.17 -7.99
CA THR A 93 1.65 11.51 -7.60
C THR A 93 2.89 11.84 -8.41
N LYS A 94 2.94 13.07 -8.92
CA LYS A 94 4.00 13.57 -9.81
C LYS A 94 5.39 13.36 -9.17
N GLY A 95 6.10 12.32 -9.59
CA GLY A 95 7.39 11.89 -9.01
C GLY A 95 7.83 10.46 -9.33
N ASP A 96 6.95 9.63 -9.90
CA ASP A 96 7.28 8.22 -10.17
C ASP A 96 8.33 8.06 -11.30
N VAL A 97 9.36 7.23 -11.04
CA VAL A 97 10.51 6.98 -11.93
C VAL A 97 10.18 5.85 -12.92
N ASN A 98 10.52 6.07 -14.19
CA ASN A 98 10.32 5.12 -15.28
C ASN A 98 11.07 3.81 -15.06
N LEU A 99 10.38 2.68 -15.20
CA LEU A 99 11.00 1.37 -15.41
C LEU A 99 11.33 1.27 -16.91
N ASN A 100 12.52 1.77 -17.28
CA ASN A 100 13.13 1.51 -18.58
C ASN A 100 14.24 0.47 -18.42
#